data_AF-A0A2T4S732-F1
#
_entry.id   AF-A0A2T4S732-F1
#
_cell.length_a   1.000
_cell.length_b   1.000
_cell.length_c   1.000
_cell.angle_alpha   90.00
_cell.angle_beta   90.00
_cell.angle_gamma   90.00
#
_symmetry.space_group_name_H-M   'P 1'
#
loop_
_entity.id
_entity.type
_entity.pdbx_description
1 polymer ?
#
loop_
_entity_poly.entity_id
_entity_poly.type
_entity_poly.pdbx_seq_one_letter_code
_entity_poly.pdbx_strand_id
1 'polypeptide(L)'
;MKKLGFWSIVLLAINSIIGSGIFLSPGAVIQKAGKYTLVVYAAAAIFAAVLAITFAAAAKYVNKSGASYAYATAAFGENVGFYVGITRFVAASIAWGVIATAVVKTTLAIFGGNAQDFVSVTIGLLILMVVLLLVNVTGNKVFAFFNNLATIGKLAALITTIIVGFIVVMMTGHSHFNDINQLVDVSQLNTSTFVMAVIAAFYAFVGFESVASGAEDMKAPEKNLPRAIPLAILIIAVIYISIIAVIMMINPTAVLT
;
A
#
# COMPACT_ATOMS: atom_id res chain seq x y z
N MET A 1 -17.13 -9.99 22.40
CA MET A 1 -16.64 -8.87 21.57
C MET A 1 -17.70 -8.54 20.53
N LYS A 2 -18.01 -7.26 20.26
CA LYS A 2 -18.98 -6.88 19.20
C LYS A 2 -18.34 -7.20 17.85
N LYS A 3 -19.01 -8.00 17.02
CA LYS A 3 -18.55 -8.31 15.67
C LYS A 3 -18.55 -7.06 14.78
N LEU A 4 -17.54 -6.93 13.91
CA LEU A 4 -17.40 -5.80 12.99
C LEU A 4 -18.53 -5.75 11.96
N GLY A 5 -19.14 -4.59 11.78
CA GLY A 5 -20.17 -4.35 10.76
C GLY A 5 -19.59 -4.08 9.38
N PHE A 6 -20.45 -4.05 8.36
CA PHE A 6 -20.04 -3.85 6.95
C PHE A 6 -19.11 -2.64 6.75
N TRP A 7 -19.51 -1.46 7.21
CA TRP A 7 -18.70 -0.25 7.07
C TRP A 7 -17.39 -0.31 7.85
N SER A 8 -17.36 -0.98 9.01
CA SER A 8 -16.11 -1.22 9.75
C SER A 8 -15.16 -2.11 8.96
N ILE A 9 -15.67 -3.10 8.21
CA ILE A 9 -14.85 -3.97 7.35
C ILE A 9 -14.31 -3.18 6.14
N VAL A 10 -15.12 -2.30 5.54
CA VAL A 10 -14.67 -1.42 4.46
C VAL A 10 -13.57 -0.48 4.97
N LEU A 11 -13.75 0.16 6.13
CA LEU A 11 -12.73 1.03 6.72
C LEU A 11 -11.47 0.27 7.11
N LEU A 12 -11.61 -0.95 7.63
CA LEU A 12 -10.47 -1.83 7.91
C LEU A 12 -9.71 -2.16 6.63
N ALA A 13 -10.41 -2.45 5.54
CA ALA A 13 -9.81 -2.68 4.23
C ALA A 13 -9.08 -1.45 3.70
N ILE A 14 -9.71 -0.28 3.77
CA ILE A 14 -9.09 0.97 3.36
C ILE A 14 -7.82 1.23 4.17
N ASN A 15 -7.87 1.08 5.50
CA ASN A 15 -6.71 1.24 6.35
C ASN A 15 -5.60 0.21 6.06
N SER A 16 -5.97 -1.03 5.75
CA SER A 16 -4.99 -2.09 5.45
C SER A 16 -4.25 -1.84 4.14
N ILE A 17 -4.92 -1.26 3.14
CA ILE A 17 -4.33 -0.93 1.84
C ILE A 17 -3.55 0.39 1.90
N ILE A 18 -4.02 1.37 2.69
CA ILE A 18 -3.33 2.65 2.91
C ILE A 18 -2.08 2.43 3.78
N GLY A 19 -1.02 2.04 3.10
CA GLY A 19 0.30 1.78 3.66
C GLY A 19 1.36 2.77 3.23
N SER A 20 2.61 2.39 3.46
CA SER A 20 3.80 3.04 2.88
C SER A 20 3.81 2.96 1.35
N GLY A 21 3.10 2.01 0.75
CA GLY A 21 3.11 1.76 -0.69
C GLY A 21 2.75 3.00 -1.53
N ILE A 22 1.74 3.78 -1.16
CA ILE A 22 1.39 5.02 -1.90
C ILE A 22 2.41 6.14 -1.74
N PHE A 23 3.23 6.12 -0.68
CA PHE A 23 4.29 7.11 -0.46
C PHE A 23 5.60 6.72 -1.15
N LEU A 24 5.87 5.42 -1.32
CA LEU A 24 7.10 4.90 -1.94
C LEU A 24 6.96 4.65 -3.45
N SER A 25 5.79 4.19 -3.91
CA SER A 25 5.57 3.82 -5.31
C SER A 25 5.67 4.97 -6.32
N PRO A 26 5.23 6.22 -6.03
CA PRO A 26 5.16 7.25 -7.06
C PRO A 26 6.51 7.53 -7.70
N GLY A 27 7.58 7.66 -6.92
CA GLY A 27 8.93 7.93 -7.44
C GLY A 27 9.42 6.82 -8.37
N ALA A 28 9.28 5.57 -7.96
CA ALA A 28 9.68 4.41 -8.77
C ALA A 28 8.85 4.26 -10.06
N VAL A 29 7.56 4.61 -10.01
CA VAL A 29 6.67 4.53 -11.17
C VAL A 29 6.93 5.69 -12.13
N ILE A 30 7.09 6.92 -11.64
CA ILE A 30 7.36 8.10 -12.47
C ILE A 30 8.69 7.95 -13.20
N GLN A 31 9.75 7.44 -12.54
CA GLN A 31 11.03 7.16 -13.20
C GLN A 31 10.91 6.20 -14.39
N LYS A 32 9.97 5.25 -14.34
CA LYS A 32 9.79 4.21 -15.37
C LYS A 32 8.77 4.58 -16.44
N ALA A 33 7.71 5.30 -16.05
CA ALA A 33 6.54 5.52 -16.89
C ALA A 33 6.35 7.00 -17.29
N GLY A 34 7.03 7.94 -16.62
CA GLY A 34 6.92 9.38 -16.88
C GLY A 34 5.46 9.83 -16.96
N LYS A 35 5.07 10.39 -18.09
CA LYS A 35 3.70 10.88 -18.35
C LYS A 35 2.62 9.80 -18.27
N TYR A 36 2.97 8.52 -18.47
CA TYR A 36 2.03 7.40 -18.43
C TYR A 36 1.81 6.86 -17.01
N THR A 37 2.38 7.49 -15.98
CA THR A 37 2.20 7.10 -14.58
C THR A 37 0.72 6.92 -14.22
N LEU A 38 -0.15 7.83 -14.64
CA LEU A 38 -1.59 7.72 -14.33
C LEU A 38 -2.23 6.48 -14.97
N VAL A 39 -1.83 6.13 -16.20
CA VAL A 39 -2.27 4.92 -16.90
C VAL A 39 -1.75 3.66 -16.20
N VAL A 40 -0.51 3.68 -15.71
CA VAL A 40 0.08 2.58 -14.95
C VAL A 40 -0.68 2.34 -13.64
N TYR A 41 -1.04 3.40 -12.90
CA TYR A 41 -1.86 3.26 -11.69
C TYR A 41 -3.28 2.77 -12.01
N ALA A 42 -3.88 3.21 -13.12
CA ALA A 42 -5.17 2.70 -13.56
C ALA A 42 -5.10 1.20 -13.91
N ALA A 43 -4.05 0.77 -14.61
CA ALA A 43 -3.82 -0.65 -14.92
C ALA A 43 -3.61 -1.49 -13.64
N ALA A 44 -2.82 -0.97 -12.69
CA ALA A 44 -2.62 -1.60 -11.39
C ALA A 44 -3.93 -1.71 -10.58
N ALA A 45 -4.78 -0.67 -10.63
CA ALA A 45 -6.09 -0.68 -9.98
C ALA A 45 -7.04 -1.71 -10.59
N ILE A 46 -7.08 -1.85 -11.92
CA ILE A 46 -7.86 -2.89 -12.61
C ILE A 46 -7.37 -4.28 -12.18
N PHE A 47 -6.05 -4.49 -12.19
CA PHE A 47 -5.46 -5.75 -11.76
C PHE A 47 -5.82 -6.09 -10.30
N ALA A 48 -5.74 -5.10 -9.40
CA ALA A 48 -6.15 -5.24 -8.02
C ALA A 48 -7.65 -5.55 -7.87
N ALA A 49 -8.51 -4.91 -8.68
CA ALA A 49 -9.95 -5.16 -8.66
C ALA A 49 -10.29 -6.61 -9.08
N VAL A 50 -9.62 -7.15 -10.11
CA VAL A 50 -9.78 -8.55 -10.53
C VAL A 50 -9.40 -9.50 -9.38
N LEU A 51 -8.28 -9.25 -8.71
CA LEU A 51 -7.86 -10.03 -7.54
C LEU A 51 -8.83 -9.88 -6.35
N ALA A 52 -9.36 -8.69 -6.11
CA ALA A 52 -10.38 -8.49 -5.09
C ALA A 52 -11.64 -9.28 -5.36
N ILE A 53 -12.08 -9.37 -6.62
CA ILE A 53 -13.28 -10.14 -7.00
C ILE A 53 -13.05 -11.64 -6.80
N THR A 54 -11.86 -12.16 -7.12
CA THR A 54 -11.54 -13.58 -6.88
C THR A 54 -11.44 -13.88 -5.38
N PHE A 55 -10.80 -13.01 -4.60
CA PHE A 55 -10.78 -13.12 -3.14
C PHE A 55 -12.20 -13.00 -2.53
N ALA A 56 -13.01 -12.09 -3.04
CA ALA A 56 -14.40 -11.92 -2.65
C ALA A 56 -15.22 -13.18 -2.93
N ALA A 57 -15.01 -13.84 -4.08
CA ALA A 57 -15.66 -15.11 -4.38
C ALA A 57 -15.25 -16.20 -3.39
N ALA A 58 -13.95 -16.34 -3.09
CA ALA A 58 -13.45 -17.31 -2.12
C ALA A 58 -13.99 -17.06 -0.70
N ALA A 59 -14.07 -15.80 -0.28
CA ALA A 59 -14.60 -15.40 1.02
C ALA A 59 -16.07 -15.77 1.26
N LYS A 60 -16.86 -16.06 0.20
CA LYS A 60 -18.23 -16.58 0.34
C LYS A 60 -18.27 -18.01 0.84
N TYR A 61 -17.26 -18.80 0.48
CA TYR A 61 -17.21 -20.24 0.77
C TYR A 61 -16.40 -20.56 2.03
N VAL A 62 -15.44 -19.70 2.38
CA VAL A 62 -14.53 -19.93 3.51
C VAL A 62 -14.57 -18.75 4.47
N ASN A 63 -15.14 -18.98 5.65
CA ASN A 63 -15.31 -17.98 6.72
C ASN A 63 -14.34 -18.16 7.89
N LYS A 64 -13.30 -18.98 7.72
CA LYS A 64 -12.26 -19.18 8.72
C LYS A 64 -11.19 -18.10 8.61
N SER A 65 -10.57 -17.77 9.74
CA SER A 65 -9.39 -16.90 9.78
C SER A 65 -8.23 -17.54 8.99
N GLY A 66 -7.41 -16.71 8.35
CA GLY A 66 -6.23 -17.14 7.57
C GLY A 66 -6.21 -16.74 6.10
N ALA A 67 -7.26 -16.08 5.59
CA ALA A 67 -7.32 -15.51 4.24
C ALA A 67 -6.88 -16.50 3.14
N SER A 68 -5.84 -16.17 2.37
CA SER A 68 -5.35 -16.98 1.25
C SER A 68 -4.92 -18.40 1.63
N TYR A 69 -4.38 -18.60 2.83
CA TYR A 69 -4.06 -19.95 3.34
C TYR A 69 -5.34 -20.77 3.51
N ALA A 70 -6.34 -20.22 4.22
CA ALA A 70 -7.61 -20.90 4.46
C ALA A 70 -8.36 -21.20 3.15
N TYR A 71 -8.29 -20.29 2.17
CA TYR A 71 -8.92 -20.46 0.86
C TYR A 71 -8.27 -21.59 0.06
N ALA A 72 -6.94 -21.62 -0.01
CA ALA A 72 -6.20 -22.66 -0.71
C ALA A 72 -6.36 -24.03 -0.05
N THR A 73 -6.30 -24.10 1.29
CA THR A 73 -6.52 -25.34 2.04
C THR A 73 -7.91 -25.91 1.80
N ALA A 74 -8.95 -25.06 1.80
CA ALA A 74 -10.32 -25.50 1.60
C ALA A 74 -10.58 -25.99 0.17
N ALA A 75 -9.94 -25.40 -0.84
CA ALA A 75 -10.16 -25.73 -2.25
C ALA A 75 -9.30 -26.92 -2.73
N PHE A 76 -8.06 -27.03 -2.26
CA PHE A 76 -7.05 -27.94 -2.82
C PHE A 76 -6.40 -28.88 -1.80
N GLY A 77 -6.81 -28.81 -0.52
CA GLY A 77 -6.27 -29.63 0.56
C GLY A 77 -5.04 -29.03 1.23
N GLU A 78 -4.56 -29.72 2.27
CA GLU A 78 -3.57 -29.20 3.23
C GLU A 78 -2.19 -28.95 2.62
N ASN A 79 -1.74 -29.78 1.66
CA ASN A 79 -0.45 -29.62 1.00
C ASN A 79 -0.37 -28.29 0.24
N VAL A 80 -1.38 -27.96 -0.57
CA VAL A 80 -1.43 -26.70 -1.33
C VAL A 80 -1.59 -25.51 -0.40
N GLY A 81 -2.41 -25.67 0.64
CA GLY A 81 -2.52 -24.70 1.73
C GLY A 81 -1.17 -24.34 2.32
N PHE A 82 -0.38 -25.35 2.70
CA PHE A 82 0.96 -25.17 3.27
C PHE A 82 1.90 -24.39 2.35
N TYR A 83 1.95 -24.72 1.06
CA TYR A 83 2.76 -23.97 0.09
C TYR A 83 2.35 -22.50 0.00
N VAL A 84 1.05 -22.22 -0.10
CA VAL A 84 0.52 -20.84 -0.12
C VAL A 84 0.84 -20.09 1.18
N GLY A 85 0.78 -20.78 2.32
CA GLY A 85 1.15 -20.24 3.63
C GLY A 85 2.61 -19.80 3.68
N ILE A 86 3.53 -20.67 3.25
CA ILE A 86 4.96 -20.35 3.20
C ILE A 86 5.23 -19.19 2.24
N THR A 87 4.66 -19.22 1.03
CA THR A 87 4.85 -18.13 0.06
C THR A 87 4.35 -16.81 0.62
N ARG A 88 3.19 -16.80 1.30
CA ARG A 88 2.68 -15.60 1.98
C ARG A 88 3.62 -15.11 3.07
N PHE A 89 4.16 -16.01 3.89
CA PHE A 89 5.10 -15.65 4.96
C PHE A 89 6.38 -15.02 4.41
N VAL A 90 6.98 -15.62 3.39
CA VAL A 90 8.19 -15.09 2.74
C VAL A 90 7.92 -13.75 2.09
N ALA A 91 6.83 -13.63 1.33
CA ALA A 91 6.45 -12.36 0.69
C ALA A 91 6.20 -11.24 1.70
N ALA A 92 5.51 -11.52 2.80
CA ALA A 92 5.27 -10.56 3.88
C ALA A 92 6.57 -10.12 4.55
N SER A 93 7.50 -11.07 4.79
CA SER A 93 8.81 -10.78 5.38
C SER A 93 9.65 -9.84 4.50
N ILE A 94 9.67 -10.09 3.18
CA ILE A 94 10.34 -9.21 2.22
C ILE A 94 9.69 -7.82 2.22
N ALA A 95 8.36 -7.76 2.18
CA ALA A 95 7.63 -6.50 2.20
C ALA A 95 7.93 -5.68 3.45
N TRP A 96 7.94 -6.29 4.63
CA TRP A 96 8.31 -5.62 5.88
C TRP A 96 9.76 -5.13 5.88
N GLY A 97 10.69 -5.89 5.30
CA GLY A 97 12.09 -5.48 5.12
C GLY A 97 12.25 -4.23 4.25
N VAL A 98 11.51 -4.17 3.13
CA VAL A 98 11.48 -2.98 2.25
C VAL A 98 10.96 -1.76 3.01
N ILE A 99 9.88 -1.92 3.78
CA ILE A 99 9.30 -0.83 4.58
C ILE A 99 10.27 -0.35 5.66
N ALA A 100 10.90 -1.27 6.39
CA ALA A 100 11.86 -0.92 7.43
C ALA A 100 13.05 -0.14 6.87
N THR A 101 13.57 -0.58 5.71
CA THR A 101 14.69 0.09 5.04
C THR A 101 14.29 1.49 4.57
N ALA A 102 13.08 1.66 4.04
CA ALA A 102 12.58 2.97 3.64
C ALA A 102 12.45 3.92 4.85
N VAL A 103 11.90 3.45 5.97
CA VAL A 103 11.79 4.25 7.20
C VAL A 103 13.17 4.73 7.66
N VAL A 104 14.16 3.83 7.69
CA VAL A 104 15.53 4.19 8.11
C VAL A 104 16.16 5.19 7.15
N LYS A 105 16.09 4.95 5.84
CA LYS A 105 16.65 5.87 4.83
C LYS A 105 16.02 7.25 4.89
N THR A 106 14.70 7.34 4.98
CA THR A 106 13.98 8.61 5.11
C THR A 106 14.33 9.31 6.41
N THR A 107 14.45 8.58 7.52
CA THR A 107 14.84 9.16 8.82
C THR A 107 16.27 9.72 8.75
N LEU A 108 17.22 8.96 8.19
CA LEU A 108 18.60 9.43 8.00
C LEU A 108 18.64 10.69 7.14
N ALA A 109 17.89 10.73 6.04
CA ALA A 109 17.83 11.90 5.16
C ALA A 109 17.28 13.15 5.89
N ILE A 110 16.25 13.00 6.72
CA ILE A 110 15.66 14.11 7.50
C ILE A 110 16.64 14.67 8.54
N PHE A 111 17.40 13.80 9.20
CA PHE A 111 18.36 14.19 10.25
C PHE A 111 19.77 14.51 9.71
N GLY A 112 19.94 14.63 8.39
CA GLY A 112 21.22 14.98 7.76
C GLY A 112 22.26 13.84 7.73
N GLY A 113 21.85 12.61 7.98
CA GLY A 113 22.67 11.41 7.85
C GLY A 113 22.77 10.90 6.40
N ASN A 114 23.75 10.03 6.13
CA ASN A 114 23.93 9.46 4.80
C ASN A 114 23.01 8.25 4.58
N ALA A 115 21.92 8.45 3.84
CA ALA A 115 20.95 7.41 3.51
C ALA A 115 21.46 6.36 2.48
N GLN A 116 22.62 6.61 1.86
CA GLN A 116 23.29 5.70 0.92
C GLN A 116 24.37 4.86 1.60
N ASP A 117 24.82 5.24 2.79
CA ASP A 117 25.85 4.51 3.52
C ASP A 117 25.29 3.22 4.13
N PHE A 118 25.87 2.09 3.73
CA PHE A 118 25.41 0.76 4.13
C PHE A 118 25.50 0.55 5.65
N VAL A 119 26.55 1.08 6.29
CA VAL A 119 26.76 0.94 7.73
C VAL A 119 25.71 1.72 8.50
N SER A 120 25.49 2.98 8.14
CA SER A 120 24.47 3.85 8.74
C SER A 120 23.06 3.25 8.62
N VAL A 121 22.70 2.72 7.45
CA VAL A 121 21.40 2.06 7.24
C VAL A 121 21.28 0.78 8.07
N THR A 122 22.34 -0.02 8.16
CA THR A 122 22.34 -1.26 8.96
C THR A 122 22.16 -0.98 10.45
N ILE A 123 22.88 0.01 10.99
CA ILE A 123 22.74 0.44 12.39
C ILE A 123 21.33 0.96 12.64
N GLY A 124 20.80 1.80 11.74
CA GLY A 124 19.43 2.32 11.84
C GLY A 124 18.38 1.21 11.82
N LEU A 125 18.57 0.16 11.01
CA LEU A 125 17.70 -1.01 10.98
C LEU A 125 17.75 -1.79 12.30
N LEU A 126 18.94 -2.04 12.85
CA LEU A 126 19.07 -2.73 14.14
C LEU A 126 18.38 -1.97 15.27
N ILE A 127 18.57 -0.64 15.32
CA ILE A 127 17.90 0.23 16.30
C ILE A 127 16.38 0.15 16.12
N LEU A 128 15.89 0.27 14.89
CA LEU A 128 14.46 0.17 14.60
C LEU A 128 13.87 -1.17 15.06
N MET A 129 14.56 -2.29 14.81
CA MET A 129 14.11 -3.62 15.24
C MET A 129 14.08 -3.77 16.76
N VAL A 130 15.08 -3.23 17.47
CA VAL A 130 15.08 -3.23 18.95
C VAL A 130 13.92 -2.40 19.49
N VAL A 131 13.66 -1.22 18.92
CA VAL A 131 12.51 -0.38 19.32
C VAL A 131 11.20 -1.11 19.09
N LEU A 132 11.01 -1.72 17.92
CA LEU A 132 9.80 -2.48 17.60
C LEU A 132 9.62 -3.69 18.53
N LEU A 133 10.71 -4.40 18.86
CA LEU A 133 10.70 -5.49 19.83
C LEU A 133 10.25 -4.99 21.21
N LEU A 134 10.81 -3.88 21.69
CA LEU A 134 10.41 -3.29 22.98
C LEU A 134 8.93 -2.89 22.99
N VAL A 135 8.45 -2.25 21.91
CA VAL A 135 7.01 -1.90 21.79
C VAL A 135 6.14 -3.15 21.80
N ASN A 136 6.57 -4.23 21.14
CA ASN A 136 5.83 -5.48 21.10
C ASN A 136 5.75 -6.14 22.50
N VAL A 137 6.83 -6.10 23.27
CA VAL A 137 6.91 -6.69 24.61
C VAL A 137 6.20 -5.85 25.70
N THR A 138 6.13 -4.52 25.53
CA THR A 138 5.58 -3.59 26.55
C THR A 138 4.03 -3.57 26.62
N GLY A 139 3.36 -4.36 25.78
CA GLY A 139 1.93 -4.70 25.91
C GLY A 139 0.98 -3.93 24.98
N ASN A 140 -0.20 -4.53 24.74
CA ASN A 140 -1.14 -4.16 23.68
C ASN A 140 -1.64 -2.70 23.71
N LYS A 141 -1.63 -2.02 24.86
CA LYS A 141 -2.10 -0.63 24.97
C LYS A 141 -1.16 0.36 24.30
N VAL A 142 0.15 0.19 24.48
CA VAL A 142 1.17 1.05 23.86
C VAL A 142 1.18 0.82 22.35
N PHE A 143 1.12 -0.45 21.92
CA PHE A 143 0.97 -0.81 20.51
C PHE A 143 -0.26 -0.17 19.86
N ALA A 144 -1.44 -0.26 20.51
CA ALA A 144 -2.67 0.34 19.99
C ALA A 144 -2.57 1.87 19.86
N PHE A 145 -1.92 2.54 20.81
CA PHE A 145 -1.69 3.99 20.74
C PHE A 145 -0.83 4.37 19.53
N PHE A 146 0.33 3.74 19.34
CA PHE A 146 1.20 4.01 18.20
C PHE A 146 0.53 3.67 16.86
N ASN A 147 -0.23 2.57 16.79
CA ASN A 147 -0.96 2.19 15.59
C ASN A 147 -2.06 3.21 15.22
N ASN A 148 -2.81 3.70 16.23
CA ASN A 148 -3.84 4.71 16.01
C ASN A 148 -3.21 6.04 15.58
N LEU A 149 -2.11 6.46 16.23
CA LEU A 149 -1.37 7.67 15.86
C LEU A 149 -0.85 7.58 14.41
N ALA A 150 -0.27 6.45 14.03
CA ALA A 150 0.19 6.21 12.66
C ALA A 150 -0.97 6.25 11.65
N THR A 151 -2.12 5.68 12.00
CA THR A 151 -3.32 5.71 11.15
C THR A 151 -3.81 7.15 10.92
N ILE A 152 -3.91 7.94 11.99
CA ILE A 152 -4.31 9.36 11.92
C ILE A 152 -3.31 10.15 11.08
N GLY A 153 -2.00 9.96 11.33
CA GLY A 153 -0.95 10.64 10.59
C GLY A 153 -0.99 10.33 9.09
N LYS A 154 -1.18 9.06 8.71
CA LYS A 154 -1.34 8.65 7.30
C LYS A 154 -2.54 9.33 6.64
N LEU A 155 -3.71 9.30 7.28
CA LEU A 155 -4.91 9.92 6.73
C LEU A 155 -4.78 11.44 6.63
N ALA A 156 -4.20 12.08 7.65
CA ALA A 156 -3.94 13.52 7.64
C ALA A 156 -2.99 13.90 6.50
N ALA A 157 -1.92 13.14 6.27
CA ALA A 157 -0.98 13.36 5.17
C ALA A 157 -1.68 13.25 3.80
N LEU A 158 -2.51 12.23 3.59
CA LEU A 158 -3.26 12.06 2.34
C LEU A 158 -4.24 13.20 2.09
N ILE A 159 -5.07 13.53 3.10
CA ILE A 159 -6.08 14.60 2.98
C ILE A 159 -5.42 15.95 2.74
N THR A 160 -4.35 16.26 3.49
CA THR A 160 -3.61 17.51 3.34
C THR A 160 -2.99 17.61 1.96
N THR A 161 -2.39 16.52 1.45
CA THR A 161 -1.80 16.49 0.10
C THR A 161 -2.85 16.77 -0.97
N ILE A 162 -4.05 16.18 -0.85
CA ILE A 162 -5.14 16.42 -1.80
C ILE A 162 -5.62 17.88 -1.73
N ILE A 163 -5.90 18.40 -0.53
CA ILE A 163 -6.48 19.74 -0.35
C ILE A 163 -5.47 20.82 -0.73
N VAL A 164 -4.27 20.78 -0.15
CA VAL A 164 -3.21 21.76 -0.44
C VAL A 164 -2.84 21.67 -1.91
N GLY A 165 -2.74 20.46 -2.45
CA GLY A 165 -2.40 20.30 -3.85
C GLY A 165 -3.44 20.85 -4.82
N PHE A 166 -4.73 20.65 -4.53
CA PHE A 166 -5.80 21.25 -5.31
C PHE A 166 -5.81 22.78 -5.19
N ILE A 167 -5.59 23.33 -3.99
CA ILE A 167 -5.50 24.79 -3.76
C ILE A 167 -4.31 25.38 -4.53
N VAL A 168 -3.15 24.75 -4.48
CA VAL A 168 -1.94 25.21 -5.18
C VAL A 168 -2.20 25.24 -6.68
N VAL A 169 -2.77 24.18 -7.26
CA VAL A 169 -3.10 24.13 -8.70
C VAL A 169 -4.11 25.22 -9.09
N MET A 170 -5.14 25.44 -8.27
CA MET A 170 -6.15 26.49 -8.51
C MET A 170 -5.59 27.91 -8.36
N MET A 171 -4.63 28.13 -7.44
CA MET A 171 -4.03 29.44 -7.18
C MET A 171 -2.92 29.80 -8.18
N THR A 172 -2.11 28.84 -8.60
CA THR A 172 -0.99 29.09 -9.53
C THR A 172 -1.44 29.11 -11.00
N GLY A 173 -2.53 28.44 -11.35
CA GLY A 173 -3.04 28.39 -12.73
C GLY A 173 -2.07 27.76 -13.75
N HIS A 174 -0.94 27.25 -13.28
CA HIS A 174 0.11 26.62 -14.07
C HIS A 174 0.18 25.15 -13.67
N SER A 175 -0.03 24.25 -14.64
CA SER A 175 0.12 22.82 -14.43
C SER A 175 1.48 22.37 -14.91
N HIS A 176 2.34 21.90 -14.00
CA HIS A 176 3.64 21.32 -14.33
C HIS A 176 3.53 19.89 -14.90
N PHE A 177 2.32 19.44 -15.22
CA PHE A 177 2.07 18.11 -15.75
C PHE A 177 2.84 17.84 -17.06
N ASN A 178 3.05 18.88 -17.87
CA ASN A 178 3.82 18.77 -19.12
C ASN A 178 5.34 18.75 -18.92
N ASP A 179 5.85 19.22 -17.78
CA ASP A 179 7.28 19.23 -17.48
C ASP A 179 7.82 17.81 -17.28
N ILE A 180 6.94 16.86 -16.94
CA ILE A 180 7.25 15.42 -16.88
C ILE A 180 7.81 14.90 -18.21
N ASN A 181 7.39 15.47 -19.34
CA ASN A 181 7.91 15.10 -20.66
C ASN A 181 9.37 15.51 -20.87
N GLN A 182 9.84 16.53 -20.15
CA GLN A 182 11.23 17.00 -20.20
C GLN A 182 12.11 16.31 -19.14
N LEU A 183 11.51 15.78 -18.07
CA LEU A 183 12.20 15.17 -16.94
C LEU A 183 12.43 13.66 -17.10
N VAL A 184 11.57 12.97 -17.85
CA VAL A 184 11.67 11.52 -18.04
C VAL A 184 11.55 11.20 -19.53
N ASP A 185 12.62 10.67 -20.10
CA ASP A 185 12.63 10.20 -21.48
C ASP A 185 11.83 8.89 -21.60
N VAL A 186 10.59 9.02 -22.05
CA VAL A 186 9.66 7.91 -22.31
C VAL A 186 9.85 7.27 -23.69
N SER A 187 10.85 7.68 -24.47
CA SER A 187 11.16 7.06 -25.77
C SER A 187 11.57 5.58 -25.65
N GLN A 188 12.04 5.16 -24.46
CA GLN A 188 12.45 3.79 -24.16
C GLN A 188 11.38 2.95 -23.42
N LEU A 189 10.12 3.40 -23.37
CA LEU A 189 9.04 2.61 -22.78
C LEU A 189 8.76 1.36 -23.62
N ASN A 190 9.38 0.25 -23.24
CA ASN A 190 9.09 -1.07 -23.75
C ASN A 190 8.08 -1.80 -22.86
N THR A 191 7.56 -2.93 -23.34
CA THR A 191 6.59 -3.76 -22.59
C THR A 191 7.14 -4.18 -21.22
N SER A 192 8.43 -4.47 -21.11
CA SER A 192 9.07 -4.89 -19.85
C SER A 192 9.04 -3.78 -18.79
N THR A 193 9.48 -2.57 -19.15
CA THR A 193 9.49 -1.40 -18.27
C THR A 193 8.06 -1.02 -17.86
N PHE A 194 7.10 -1.12 -18.78
CA PHE A 194 5.69 -0.91 -18.45
C PHE A 194 5.18 -1.92 -17.40
N VAL A 195 5.45 -3.21 -17.58
CA VAL A 195 5.05 -4.26 -16.63
C VAL A 195 5.73 -4.04 -15.27
N MET A 196 7.02 -3.69 -15.24
CA MET A 196 7.72 -3.36 -14.00
C MET A 196 7.11 -2.15 -13.28
N ALA A 197 6.68 -1.13 -14.03
CA ALA A 197 5.99 0.03 -13.47
C ALA A 197 4.62 -0.36 -12.89
N VAL A 198 3.86 -1.22 -13.57
CA VAL A 198 2.58 -1.75 -13.05
C VAL A 198 2.79 -2.55 -11.77
N ILE A 199 3.83 -3.39 -11.69
CA ILE A 199 4.18 -4.14 -10.47
C ILE A 199 4.52 -3.18 -9.32
N ALA A 200 5.31 -2.13 -9.60
CA ALA A 200 5.65 -1.11 -8.60
C ALA A 200 4.42 -0.32 -8.12
N ALA A 201 3.49 0.01 -9.02
CA ALA A 201 2.22 0.64 -8.66
C ALA A 201 1.29 -0.30 -7.90
N PHE A 202 1.25 -1.59 -8.28
CA PHE A 202 0.44 -2.62 -7.62
C PHE A 202 0.83 -2.81 -6.15
N TYR A 203 2.11 -2.61 -5.80
CA TYR A 203 2.57 -2.61 -4.41
C TYR A 203 1.78 -1.62 -3.52
N ALA A 204 1.29 -0.50 -4.06
CA ALA A 204 0.46 0.44 -3.31
C ALA A 204 -0.92 -0.11 -2.95
N PHE A 205 -1.43 -1.08 -3.71
CA PHE A 205 -2.74 -1.70 -3.52
C PHE A 205 -2.71 -2.97 -2.66
N VAL A 206 -1.53 -3.47 -2.32
CA VAL A 206 -1.36 -4.65 -1.45
C VAL A 206 -1.86 -4.35 -0.04
N GLY A 207 -2.52 -5.32 0.59
CA GLY A 207 -3.02 -5.21 1.97
C GLY A 207 -4.50 -5.56 2.12
N PHE A 208 -5.27 -5.56 1.02
CA PHE A 208 -6.68 -5.93 1.02
C PHE A 208 -6.91 -7.38 1.50
N GLU A 209 -5.95 -8.27 1.25
CA GLU A 209 -5.97 -9.67 1.63
C GLU A 209 -5.81 -9.90 3.14
N SER A 210 -5.33 -8.90 3.88
CA SER A 210 -5.18 -9.00 5.35
C SER A 210 -6.51 -8.85 6.07
N VAL A 211 -7.49 -8.20 5.45
CA VAL A 211 -8.85 -8.01 5.98
C VAL A 211 -9.54 -9.36 6.17
N ALA A 212 -9.34 -10.27 5.22
CA ALA A 212 -9.88 -11.62 5.27
C ALA A 212 -9.28 -12.48 6.39
N SER A 213 -8.13 -12.10 6.96
CA SER A 213 -7.52 -12.85 8.07
C SER A 213 -8.33 -12.72 9.37
N GLY A 214 -9.09 -11.64 9.54
CA GLY A 214 -9.94 -11.39 10.70
C GLY A 214 -11.42 -11.74 10.49
N ALA A 215 -11.73 -12.67 9.57
CA ALA A 215 -13.11 -12.98 9.17
C ALA A 215 -14.00 -13.46 10.35
N GLU A 216 -13.44 -14.13 11.35
CA GLU A 216 -14.20 -14.68 12.49
C GLU A 216 -14.82 -13.60 13.40
N ASP A 217 -14.15 -12.45 13.48
CA ASP A 217 -14.58 -11.27 14.25
C ASP A 217 -15.57 -10.38 13.47
N MET A 218 -15.91 -10.74 12.24
CA MET A 218 -16.82 -9.98 11.38
C MET A 218 -18.24 -10.51 11.47
N LYS A 219 -19.22 -9.60 11.34
CA LYS A 219 -20.63 -9.96 11.24
C LYS A 219 -20.90 -10.42 9.80
N ALA A 220 -21.45 -11.62 9.63
CA ALA A 220 -21.77 -12.20 8.31
C ALA A 220 -20.63 -12.06 7.27
N PRO A 221 -19.41 -12.57 7.57
CA PRO A 221 -18.24 -12.46 6.69
C PRO A 221 -18.55 -12.93 5.27
N GLU A 222 -19.35 -13.99 5.11
CA GLU A 222 -19.75 -14.58 3.83
C GLU A 222 -20.53 -13.63 2.92
N LYS A 223 -21.16 -12.59 3.49
CA LYS A 223 -21.89 -11.54 2.74
C LYS A 223 -21.11 -10.23 2.69
N ASN A 224 -20.41 -9.89 3.76
CA ASN A 224 -19.80 -8.58 3.92
C ASN A 224 -18.39 -8.49 3.33
N LEU A 225 -17.51 -9.48 3.51
CA LEU A 225 -16.18 -9.48 2.88
C LEU A 225 -16.24 -9.36 1.35
N PRO A 226 -17.09 -10.15 0.65
CA PRO A 226 -17.17 -10.10 -0.80
C PRO A 226 -17.64 -8.76 -1.37
N ARG A 227 -18.35 -7.96 -0.57
CA ARG A 227 -18.83 -6.63 -0.94
C ARG A 227 -17.86 -5.53 -0.50
N ALA A 228 -17.23 -5.71 0.66
CA ALA A 228 -16.36 -4.71 1.27
C ALA A 228 -15.00 -4.61 0.57
N ILE A 229 -14.40 -5.75 0.17
CA ILE A 229 -13.07 -5.74 -0.47
C ILE A 229 -13.09 -5.00 -1.82
N PRO A 230 -13.96 -5.33 -2.79
CA PRO A 230 -13.96 -4.62 -4.08
C PRO A 230 -14.34 -3.14 -3.93
N LEU A 231 -15.26 -2.82 -3.02
CA LEU A 231 -15.63 -1.44 -2.72
C LEU A 231 -14.44 -0.63 -2.18
N ALA A 232 -13.67 -1.21 -1.25
CA ALA A 232 -12.48 -0.57 -0.71
C ALA A 232 -11.42 -0.33 -1.78
N ILE A 233 -11.17 -1.30 -2.66
CA ILE A 233 -10.23 -1.12 -3.79
C ILE A 233 -10.69 0.00 -4.72
N LEU A 234 -11.99 0.05 -5.05
CA LEU A 234 -12.52 1.10 -5.93
C LEU A 234 -12.33 2.49 -5.32
N ILE A 235 -12.67 2.65 -4.03
CA ILE A 235 -12.47 3.92 -3.31
C ILE A 235 -10.99 4.32 -3.32
N ILE A 236 -10.09 3.37 -3.05
CA ILE A 236 -8.66 3.65 -3.00
C ILE A 236 -8.06 3.93 -4.38
N ALA A 237 -8.54 3.27 -5.42
CA ALA A 237 -8.13 3.56 -6.78
C ALA A 237 -8.39 5.03 -7.14
N VAL A 238 -9.58 5.53 -6.80
CA VAL A 238 -9.91 6.95 -7.02
C VAL A 238 -9.00 7.87 -6.20
N ILE A 239 -8.77 7.55 -4.92
CA ILE A 239 -7.90 8.35 -4.03
C ILE A 239 -6.46 8.38 -4.57
N TYR A 240 -5.89 7.23 -4.91
CA TYR A 240 -4.51 7.12 -5.38
C TYR A 240 -4.33 7.80 -6.72
N ILE A 241 -5.21 7.59 -7.69
CA ILE A 241 -5.15 8.28 -9.00
C ILE A 241 -5.23 9.80 -8.79
N SER A 242 -6.11 10.28 -7.90
CA SER A 242 -6.24 11.70 -7.59
C SER A 242 -4.95 12.27 -6.97
N ILE A 243 -4.36 11.56 -6.01
CA ILE A 243 -3.11 11.96 -5.36
C ILE A 243 -1.97 12.03 -6.37
N ILE A 244 -1.83 11.01 -7.22
CA ILE A 244 -0.79 10.96 -8.24
C ILE A 244 -0.96 12.10 -9.24
N ALA A 245 -2.18 12.36 -9.69
CA ALA A 245 -2.46 13.48 -10.59
C ALA A 245 -2.05 14.82 -9.95
N VAL A 246 -2.42 15.05 -8.69
CA VAL A 246 -2.06 16.26 -7.94
C VAL A 246 -0.54 16.40 -7.77
N ILE A 247 0.14 15.32 -7.39
CA ILE A 247 1.60 15.30 -7.23
C ILE A 247 2.30 15.65 -8.57
N MET A 248 1.85 15.04 -9.67
CA MET A 248 2.36 15.31 -11.01
C MET A 248 2.10 16.76 -11.46
N MET A 249 1.04 17.41 -10.99
CA MET A 249 0.71 18.81 -11.33
C MET A 249 1.51 19.83 -10.52
N ILE A 250 1.85 19.54 -9.26
CA ILE A 250 2.54 20.49 -8.36
C ILE A 250 4.03 20.49 -8.62
N ASN A 251 4.68 19.32 -8.51
CA ASN A 251 6.12 19.23 -8.56
C ASN A 251 6.58 17.79 -8.88
N PRO A 252 6.71 17.46 -10.17
CA PRO A 252 7.16 16.13 -10.58
C PRO A 252 8.62 15.82 -10.23
N THR A 253 9.48 16.82 -10.03
CA THR A 253 10.91 16.60 -9.66
C THR A 253 11.09 16.24 -8.20
N ALA A 254 10.28 16.78 -7.29
CA ALA A 254 10.36 16.49 -5.85
C ALA A 254 10.09 15.02 -5.49
N VAL A 255 9.46 14.26 -6.40
CA VAL A 255 9.15 12.84 -6.21
C VAL A 255 10.28 11.93 -6.71
N LEU A 256 11.23 12.48 -7.47
CA LEU A 256 12.35 11.76 -8.07
C LEU A 256 13.60 11.76 -7.18
N THR A 257 13.69 12.69 -6.23
CA THR A 257 14.70 12.79 -5.16
C THR A 257 14.30 11.99 -3.93
#